data_AF-F0ZNN5-F1
#
_entry.id   AF-F0ZNN5-F1
#
_cell.length_a   1.000
_cell.length_b   1.000
_cell.length_c   1.000
_cell.angle_alpha   90.00
_cell.angle_beta   90.00
_cell.angle_gamma   90.00
#
_symmetry.space_group_name_H-M   'P 1'
#
loop_
_entity.id
_entity.type
_entity.pdbx_description
1 polymer ?
#
loop_
_entity_poly.entity_id
_entity_poly.type
_entity_poly.pdbx_seq_one_letter_code
_entity_poly.pdbx_strand_id
1 'polypeptide(L)'
;MTIFKSYTLYVFLSILFTLIKANSSPLILVSYFDGDEIDSTNCKVNQLIKATIIKPLECIRFQHQHEFSTLKYNENDHDDIIVETLYNDLDCKEYKEQVFHRLNYCNSSAHSFWGVENIQLSIINDIDIPINTIVHVSYKGECNGQFKNTFKRIDYQYTNYCSGSEYITTKSSCNSTAEIVHTYKGPSCSGTQYLDQVFPFVNDCTDINNNYLQFCNI
;
A
#
# COMPACT_ATOMS: atom_id res chain seq x y z
N MET A 1 -9.38 -54.13 5.32
CA MET A 1 -10.48 -53.15 5.26
C MET A 1 -9.95 -51.78 5.73
N THR A 2 -9.05 -51.19 4.94
CA THR A 2 -8.25 -50.00 5.33
C THR A 2 -8.18 -48.95 4.22
N ILE A 3 -8.47 -49.34 2.98
CA ILE A 3 -8.36 -48.49 1.78
C ILE A 3 -9.48 -47.43 1.70
N PHE A 4 -10.67 -47.73 2.25
CA PHE A 4 -11.81 -46.80 2.24
C PHE A 4 -11.63 -45.56 3.13
N LYS A 5 -10.82 -45.63 4.20
CA LYS A 5 -10.57 -44.49 5.10
C LYS A 5 -9.63 -43.45 4.47
N SER A 6 -8.74 -43.87 3.58
CA SER A 6 -7.78 -42.96 2.92
C SER A 6 -8.43 -42.10 1.83
N TYR A 7 -9.42 -42.64 1.11
CA TYR A 7 -10.14 -41.89 0.08
C TYR A 7 -11.02 -40.76 0.64
N THR A 8 -11.71 -41.02 1.75
CA THR A 8 -12.55 -40.00 2.42
C THR A 8 -11.70 -38.87 3.00
N LEU A 9 -10.52 -39.19 3.55
CA LEU A 9 -9.56 -38.19 4.04
C LEU A 9 -9.02 -37.31 2.91
N TYR A 10 -8.69 -37.90 1.75
CA TYR A 10 -8.21 -37.15 0.58
C TYR A 10 -9.26 -36.20 0.03
N VAL A 11 -10.51 -36.66 -0.09
CA VAL A 11 -11.63 -35.82 -0.55
C VAL A 11 -11.88 -34.69 0.44
N PHE A 12 -11.89 -34.97 1.74
CA PHE A 12 -12.06 -33.96 2.78
C PHE A 12 -10.93 -32.91 2.77
N LEU A 13 -9.67 -33.34 2.66
CA LEU A 13 -8.53 -32.43 2.53
C LEU A 13 -8.63 -31.58 1.26
N SER A 14 -9.02 -32.16 0.12
CA SER A 14 -9.16 -31.39 -1.13
C SER A 14 -10.26 -30.31 -1.02
N ILE A 15 -11.39 -30.62 -0.37
CA ILE A 15 -12.48 -29.68 -0.15
C ILE A 15 -12.05 -28.59 0.85
N LEU A 16 -11.29 -28.96 1.89
CA LEU A 16 -10.74 -28.00 2.84
C LEU A 16 -9.74 -27.05 2.16
N PHE A 17 -8.85 -27.56 1.30
CA PHE A 17 -7.90 -26.73 0.55
C PHE A 17 -8.58 -25.82 -0.47
N THR A 18 -9.65 -26.25 -1.14
CA THR A 18 -10.41 -25.38 -2.05
C THR A 18 -11.21 -24.32 -1.28
N LEU A 19 -11.79 -24.66 -0.13
CA LEU A 19 -12.48 -23.69 0.73
C LEU A 19 -11.52 -22.67 1.38
N ILE A 20 -10.31 -23.10 1.75
CA ILE A 20 -9.27 -22.19 2.27
C ILE A 20 -8.82 -21.21 1.19
N LYS A 21 -8.58 -21.69 -0.05
CA LYS A 21 -8.21 -20.82 -1.19
C LYS A 21 -9.34 -19.88 -1.62
N ALA A 22 -10.60 -20.28 -1.47
CA ALA A 22 -11.75 -19.45 -1.87
C ALA A 22 -11.94 -18.20 -0.99
N ASN A 23 -11.28 -18.11 0.17
CA ASN A 23 -11.51 -17.03 1.15
C ASN A 23 -10.42 -15.94 1.17
N SER A 24 -9.32 -16.07 0.42
CA SER A 24 -8.34 -14.99 0.31
C SER A 24 -8.73 -14.08 -0.86
N SER A 25 -9.42 -12.98 -0.56
CA SER A 25 -9.61 -11.92 -1.55
C SER A 25 -8.24 -11.35 -1.94
N PRO A 26 -7.96 -11.14 -3.25
CA PRO A 26 -6.72 -10.53 -3.70
C PRO A 26 -6.53 -9.15 -3.04
N LEU A 27 -5.30 -8.79 -2.71
CA LEU A 27 -4.95 -7.47 -2.20
C LEU A 27 -4.59 -6.54 -3.37
N ILE A 28 -4.79 -5.25 -3.17
CA ILE A 28 -4.45 -4.22 -4.16
C ILE A 28 -3.20 -3.49 -3.70
N LEU A 29 -2.18 -3.46 -4.55
CA LEU A 29 -0.94 -2.73 -4.34
C LEU A 29 -0.92 -1.49 -5.25
N VAL A 30 -0.83 -0.32 -4.62
CA VAL A 30 -0.65 0.97 -5.27
C VAL A 30 0.81 1.36 -5.15
N SER A 31 1.56 1.28 -6.25
CA SER A 31 2.98 1.60 -6.34
C SER A 31 3.16 3.04 -6.83
N TYR A 32 4.02 3.82 -6.16
CA TYR A 32 4.32 5.21 -6.51
C TYR A 32 5.75 5.32 -7.01
N PHE A 33 5.98 6.00 -8.12
CA PHE A 33 7.28 6.09 -8.76
C PHE A 33 7.76 7.54 -8.90
N ASP A 34 9.08 7.75 -8.81
CA ASP A 34 9.73 9.06 -8.97
C ASP A 34 10.14 9.34 -10.42
N GLY A 35 9.74 10.50 -10.95
CA GLY A 35 10.07 10.96 -12.30
C GLY A 35 9.00 11.87 -12.92
N ASP A 36 9.37 12.67 -13.91
CA ASP A 36 8.45 13.57 -14.64
C ASP A 36 7.97 12.96 -15.97
N GLU A 37 8.64 11.91 -16.47
CA GLU A 37 8.31 11.27 -17.75
C GLU A 37 7.52 9.99 -17.54
N ILE A 38 6.38 9.92 -18.23
CA ILE A 38 5.48 8.77 -18.22
C ILE A 38 5.57 8.15 -19.61
N ASP A 39 6.37 7.10 -19.75
CA ASP A 39 6.06 6.11 -20.77
C ASP A 39 4.80 5.40 -20.31
N SER A 40 3.69 5.73 -20.97
CA SER A 40 2.36 5.20 -20.68
C SER A 40 2.34 3.68 -20.48
N THR A 41 3.27 2.94 -21.09
CA THR A 41 3.32 1.47 -20.99
C THR A 41 4.19 0.92 -19.86
N ASN A 42 5.10 1.69 -19.27
CA ASN A 42 6.04 1.16 -18.27
C ASN A 42 6.53 2.24 -17.29
N CYS A 43 6.23 2.06 -16.00
CA CYS A 43 6.74 2.90 -14.88
C CYS A 43 8.23 2.59 -14.62
N LYS A 44 8.86 1.79 -15.49
CA LYS A 44 10.21 1.21 -15.30
C LYS A 44 11.33 2.23 -15.43
N VAL A 45 11.07 3.38 -16.06
CA VAL A 45 12.03 4.49 -16.09
C VAL A 45 12.20 5.10 -14.70
N ASN A 46 11.17 4.97 -13.86
CA ASN A 46 11.02 5.67 -12.61
C ASN A 46 11.34 4.73 -11.43
N GLN A 47 12.00 5.25 -10.40
CA GLN A 47 12.33 4.47 -9.20
C GLN A 47 11.07 4.31 -8.33
N LEU A 48 10.78 3.09 -7.86
CA LEU A 48 9.72 2.88 -6.86
C LEU A 48 10.12 3.54 -5.54
N ILE A 49 9.27 4.45 -5.03
CA ILE A 49 9.59 5.26 -3.85
C ILE A 49 8.81 4.84 -2.61
N LYS A 50 7.54 4.51 -2.80
CA LYS A 50 6.62 4.07 -1.76
C LYS A 50 5.54 3.20 -2.38
N ALA A 51 4.86 2.42 -1.55
CA ALA A 51 3.66 1.74 -2.00
C ALA A 51 2.65 1.61 -0.86
N THR A 52 1.41 1.33 -1.25
CA THR A 52 0.28 1.16 -0.36
C THR A 52 -0.42 -0.16 -0.67
N ILE A 53 -0.58 -1.04 0.33
CA ILE A 53 -1.33 -2.29 0.24
C ILE A 53 -2.69 -2.10 0.90
N ILE A 54 -3.76 -2.43 0.18
CA ILE A 54 -5.15 -2.20 0.56
C ILE A 54 -5.96 -3.49 0.38
N LYS A 55 -6.88 -3.73 1.32
CA LYS A 55 -7.91 -4.75 1.12
C LYS A 55 -9.02 -4.22 0.21
N PRO A 56 -9.54 -5.04 -0.72
CA PRO A 56 -10.66 -4.62 -1.54
C PRO A 56 -11.83 -4.10 -0.71
N LEU A 57 -12.48 -3.06 -1.19
CA LEU A 57 -13.66 -2.44 -0.56
C LEU A 57 -13.43 -1.79 0.81
N GLU A 58 -12.20 -1.71 1.32
CA GLU A 58 -11.94 -0.91 2.52
C GLU A 58 -12.02 0.58 2.17
N CYS A 59 -12.82 1.32 2.93
CA CYS A 59 -12.95 2.77 2.78
C CYS A 59 -11.69 3.46 3.29
N ILE A 60 -10.99 4.14 2.39
CA ILE A 60 -9.70 4.77 2.69
C ILE A 60 -9.68 6.22 2.20
N ARG A 61 -8.89 7.03 2.91
CA ARG A 61 -8.54 8.38 2.49
C ARG A 61 -7.04 8.41 2.23
N PHE A 62 -6.63 8.90 1.08
CA PHE A 62 -5.22 9.06 0.79
C PHE A 62 -4.75 10.45 1.20
N GLN A 63 -3.49 10.52 1.61
CA GLN A 63 -2.87 11.79 1.98
C GLN A 63 -2.92 12.70 0.75
N HIS A 64 -3.35 13.96 0.93
CA HIS A 64 -3.62 14.98 -0.10
C HIS A 64 -5.01 14.97 -0.75
N GLN A 65 -5.93 14.12 -0.30
CA GLN A 65 -7.31 14.10 -0.80
C GLN A 65 -8.33 14.61 0.22
N HIS A 66 -9.40 15.24 -0.26
CA HIS A 66 -10.61 15.53 0.51
C HIS A 66 -11.66 14.43 0.40
N GLU A 67 -11.46 13.48 -0.51
CA GLU A 67 -12.42 12.44 -0.86
C GLU A 67 -12.00 11.07 -0.29
N PHE A 68 -12.98 10.18 -0.15
CA PHE A 68 -12.79 8.81 0.30
C PHE A 68 -13.00 7.86 -0.86
N SER A 69 -12.26 6.75 -0.90
CA SER A 69 -12.40 5.78 -1.98
C SER A 69 -12.37 4.33 -1.51
N THR A 70 -12.92 3.47 -2.35
CA THR A 70 -12.74 2.02 -2.27
C THR A 70 -12.17 1.50 -3.59
N LEU A 71 -11.37 0.45 -3.51
CA LEU A 71 -10.79 -0.20 -4.69
C LEU A 71 -11.32 -1.64 -4.78
N LYS A 72 -11.65 -2.08 -5.99
CA LYS A 72 -12.09 -3.45 -6.25
C LYS A 72 -11.53 -3.96 -7.56
N TYR A 73 -11.00 -5.18 -7.56
CA TYR A 73 -10.65 -5.91 -8.78
C TYR A 73 -11.91 -6.47 -9.44
N ASN A 74 -12.10 -6.22 -10.73
CA ASN A 74 -13.20 -6.74 -11.52
C ASN A 74 -12.69 -7.77 -12.53
N GLU A 75 -12.92 -9.04 -12.26
CA GLU A 75 -12.50 -10.19 -13.09
C GLU A 75 -13.40 -10.40 -14.34
N ASN A 76 -14.53 -9.69 -14.45
CA ASN A 76 -15.55 -9.99 -15.46
C ASN A 76 -15.37 -9.24 -16.79
N ASP A 77 -14.57 -8.17 -16.83
CA ASP A 77 -14.29 -7.43 -18.05
C ASP A 77 -12.99 -7.95 -18.66
N HIS A 78 -12.97 -8.22 -19.96
CA HIS A 78 -11.84 -8.76 -20.72
C HIS A 78 -10.53 -7.94 -20.66
N ASP A 79 -10.54 -6.82 -19.93
CA ASP A 79 -9.37 -6.06 -19.54
C ASP A 79 -9.29 -6.14 -18.01
N ASP A 80 -8.25 -6.78 -17.48
CA ASP A 80 -7.97 -6.79 -16.03
C ASP A 80 -7.96 -5.35 -15.49
N ILE A 81 -9.04 -4.96 -14.81
CA ILE A 81 -9.24 -3.60 -14.31
C ILE A 81 -9.43 -3.57 -12.79
N ILE A 82 -8.93 -2.49 -12.20
CA ILE A 82 -9.25 -2.08 -10.84
C ILE A 82 -10.23 -0.92 -10.95
N VAL A 83 -11.38 -1.08 -10.32
CA VAL A 83 -12.41 -0.05 -10.21
C VAL A 83 -12.20 0.70 -8.91
N GLU A 84 -11.91 1.98 -9.02
CA GLU A 84 -11.96 2.92 -7.90
C GLU A 84 -13.37 3.52 -7.82
N THR A 85 -13.98 3.50 -6.64
CA THR A 85 -15.25 4.21 -6.38
C THR A 85 -14.98 5.33 -5.40
N LEU A 86 -15.37 6.56 -5.76
CA LEU A 86 -15.20 7.76 -4.96
C LEU A 86 -16.47 8.08 -4.19
N TYR A 87 -16.29 8.64 -2.98
CA TYR A 87 -17.36 8.98 -2.04
C TYR A 87 -17.11 10.34 -1.39
N ASN A 88 -18.20 11.01 -1.01
CA ASN A 88 -18.16 12.32 -0.34
C ASN A 88 -18.05 12.22 1.19
N ASP A 89 -18.25 11.03 1.76
CA ASP A 89 -18.29 10.80 3.20
C ASP A 89 -17.23 9.78 3.66
N LEU A 90 -16.88 9.88 4.94
CA LEU A 90 -15.83 9.07 5.56
C LEU A 90 -16.18 7.59 5.75
N ASP A 91 -17.45 7.22 5.59
CA ASP A 91 -17.91 5.83 5.68
C ASP A 91 -18.10 5.19 4.30
N CYS A 92 -17.82 5.91 3.20
CA CYS A 92 -18.03 5.46 1.83
C CYS A 92 -19.49 5.04 1.53
N LYS A 93 -20.46 5.89 1.88
CA LYS A 93 -21.91 5.67 1.68
C LYS A 93 -22.51 6.60 0.61
N GLU A 94 -22.01 7.81 0.49
CA GLU A 94 -22.45 8.84 -0.46
C GLU A 94 -21.61 8.74 -1.74
N TYR A 95 -22.05 7.88 -2.65
CA TYR A 95 -21.43 7.67 -3.96
C TYR A 95 -21.26 8.99 -4.73
N LYS A 96 -20.09 9.14 -5.36
CA LYS A 96 -19.78 10.25 -6.26
C LYS A 96 -19.60 9.77 -7.70
N GLU A 97 -18.56 8.98 -7.95
CA GLU A 97 -18.21 8.51 -9.30
C GLU A 97 -17.33 7.26 -9.26
N GLN A 98 -17.06 6.67 -10.44
CA GLN A 98 -16.10 5.58 -10.61
C GLN A 98 -15.00 5.96 -11.57
N VAL A 99 -13.79 5.51 -11.25
CA VAL A 99 -12.60 5.64 -12.09
C VAL A 99 -12.07 4.23 -12.38
N PHE A 100 -11.73 3.98 -13.64
CA PHE A 100 -11.28 2.68 -14.10
C PHE A 100 -9.78 2.71 -14.35
N HIS A 101 -9.06 1.80 -13.69
CA HIS A 101 -7.61 1.67 -13.79
C HIS A 101 -7.27 0.35 -14.46
N ARG A 102 -6.47 0.41 -15.53
CA ARG A 102 -5.93 -0.80 -16.13
C ARG A 102 -4.86 -1.39 -15.21
N LEU A 103 -4.93 -2.70 -14.98
CA LEU A 103 -3.98 -3.40 -14.13
C LEU A 103 -2.56 -3.28 -14.69
N ASN A 104 -1.59 -3.05 -13.81
CA ASN A 104 -0.17 -2.91 -14.12
C ASN A 104 0.17 -1.79 -15.12
N TYR A 105 -0.77 -0.88 -15.40
CA TYR A 105 -0.54 0.27 -16.26
C TYR A 105 -0.15 1.50 -15.43
N CYS A 106 0.67 2.36 -16.01
CA CYS A 106 1.10 3.59 -15.38
C CYS A 106 0.05 4.64 -15.62
N ASN A 107 -0.75 4.85 -14.59
CA ASN A 107 -1.85 5.78 -14.67
C ASN A 107 -1.32 7.17 -14.39
N SER A 108 -0.95 7.86 -15.46
CA SER A 108 -0.75 9.30 -15.50
C SER A 108 -2.08 9.99 -15.76
N SER A 109 -3.09 9.78 -14.91
CA SER A 109 -4.27 10.61 -15.07
C SER A 109 -3.84 12.06 -14.80
N ALA A 110 -4.18 13.01 -15.69
CA ALA A 110 -4.16 14.45 -15.36
C ALA A 110 -5.13 14.77 -14.21
N HIS A 111 -5.94 13.79 -13.83
CA HIS A 111 -6.66 13.68 -12.56
C HIS A 111 -5.92 12.69 -11.65
N SER A 112 -4.61 12.85 -11.43
CA SER A 112 -3.87 12.04 -10.47
C SER A 112 -4.28 12.56 -9.10
N PHE A 113 -5.49 12.16 -8.72
CA PHE A 113 -6.19 12.47 -7.49
C PHE A 113 -5.27 12.28 -6.26
N TRP A 114 -4.26 11.41 -6.38
CA TRP A 114 -3.23 11.13 -5.40
C TRP A 114 -2.12 12.18 -5.21
N GLY A 115 -2.11 13.29 -5.96
CA GLY A 115 -1.06 14.32 -5.85
C GLY A 115 0.32 13.86 -6.31
N VAL A 116 0.41 12.73 -7.01
CA VAL A 116 1.62 12.13 -7.56
C VAL A 116 1.28 11.62 -8.96
N GLU A 117 2.03 12.04 -9.97
CA GLU A 117 1.69 11.80 -11.39
C GLU A 117 1.99 10.38 -11.87
N ASN A 118 2.65 9.54 -11.06
CA ASN A 118 3.09 8.20 -11.44
C ASN A 118 2.64 7.12 -10.45
N ILE A 119 1.47 6.52 -10.72
CA ILE A 119 1.00 5.37 -9.96
C ILE A 119 0.83 4.15 -10.85
N GLN A 120 1.06 2.97 -10.27
CA GLN A 120 0.69 1.68 -10.88
C GLN A 120 -0.13 0.90 -9.86
N LEU A 121 -1.30 0.40 -10.29
CA LEU A 121 -2.12 -0.48 -9.47
C LEU A 121 -1.93 -1.92 -9.92
N SER A 122 -1.72 -2.83 -8.96
CA SER A 122 -1.48 -4.26 -9.19
C SER A 122 -2.20 -5.12 -8.16
N ILE A 123 -2.32 -6.42 -8.44
CA ILE A 123 -2.88 -7.41 -7.52
C ILE A 123 -1.76 -8.25 -6.90
N ILE A 124 -1.81 -8.41 -5.58
CA ILE A 124 -0.92 -9.31 -4.83
C ILE A 124 -1.74 -10.27 -3.97
N ASN A 125 -1.21 -11.47 -3.73
CA ASN A 125 -1.89 -12.49 -2.92
C ASN A 125 -1.46 -12.48 -1.45
N ASP A 126 -0.28 -11.94 -1.19
CA ASP A 126 0.36 -11.94 0.13
C ASP A 126 0.92 -10.57 0.45
N ILE A 127 1.02 -10.26 1.74
CA ILE A 127 1.68 -9.05 2.24
C ILE A 127 3.18 -9.32 2.25
N ASP A 128 3.87 -8.86 1.22
CA ASP A 128 5.34 -8.82 1.15
C ASP A 128 5.81 -7.36 1.21
N ILE A 129 6.44 -7.00 2.33
CA ILE A 129 6.96 -5.65 2.54
C ILE A 129 8.48 -5.72 2.35
N PRO A 130 9.06 -4.92 1.44
CA PRO A 130 10.50 -4.90 1.21
C PRO A 130 11.28 -4.47 2.46
N ILE A 131 12.49 -5.01 2.63
CA ILE A 131 13.43 -4.53 3.66
C ILE A 131 13.89 -3.10 3.38
N ASN A 132 14.47 -2.45 4.38
CA ASN A 132 14.88 -1.05 4.35
C ASN A 132 13.73 -0.10 4.04
N THR A 133 12.54 -0.39 4.59
CA THR A 133 11.35 0.45 4.45
C THR A 133 10.85 0.93 5.81
N ILE A 134 10.29 2.14 5.83
CA ILE A 134 9.48 2.63 6.94
C ILE A 134 8.04 2.22 6.63
N VAL A 135 7.37 1.59 7.58
CA VAL A 135 6.05 1.01 7.41
C VAL A 135 5.07 1.67 8.37
N HIS A 136 3.90 2.02 7.85
CA HIS A 136 2.76 2.54 8.60
C HIS A 136 1.56 1.62 8.36
N VAL A 137 0.94 1.16 9.43
CA VAL A 137 -0.19 0.23 9.34
C VAL A 137 -1.37 0.80 10.10
N SER A 138 -2.52 0.86 9.42
CA SER A 138 -3.82 1.04 10.07
C SER A 138 -4.54 -0.31 10.10
N TYR A 139 -5.03 -0.71 11.28
CA TYR A 139 -5.65 -2.03 11.47
C TYR A 139 -6.78 -2.01 12.52
N LYS A 140 -7.67 -3.00 12.44
CA LYS A 140 -8.77 -3.23 13.39
C LYS A 140 -8.38 -4.31 14.41
N GLY A 141 -9.10 -4.39 15.54
CA GLY A 141 -8.97 -5.49 16.50
C GLY A 141 -8.03 -5.22 17.68
N GLU A 142 -7.42 -6.27 18.22
CA GLU A 142 -6.52 -6.17 19.38
C GLU A 142 -5.26 -5.36 19.06
N CYS A 143 -4.86 -4.46 19.97
CA CYS A 143 -3.64 -3.69 19.83
C CYS A 143 -2.40 -4.48 20.29
N ASN A 144 -2.07 -5.53 19.56
CA ASN A 144 -0.96 -6.44 19.86
C ASN A 144 0.08 -6.50 18.73
N GLY A 145 -0.05 -5.62 17.72
CA GLY A 145 0.82 -5.59 16.54
C GLY A 145 0.55 -6.69 15.51
N GLN A 146 -0.43 -7.58 15.73
CA GLN A 146 -0.81 -8.61 14.76
C GLN A 146 -1.79 -8.06 13.72
N PHE A 147 -1.26 -7.29 12.76
CA PHE A 147 -2.08 -6.59 11.78
C PHE A 147 -2.36 -7.38 10.49
N LYS A 148 -1.60 -8.44 10.17
CA LYS A 148 -1.63 -9.08 8.83
C LYS A 148 -3.04 -9.50 8.36
N ASN A 149 -3.90 -9.91 9.29
CA ASN A 149 -5.26 -10.31 8.96
C ASN A 149 -6.29 -9.20 9.19
N THR A 150 -5.94 -8.13 9.89
CA THR A 150 -6.87 -7.09 10.35
C THR A 150 -6.55 -5.69 9.83
N PHE A 151 -5.48 -5.55 9.03
CA PHE A 151 -5.11 -4.29 8.41
C PHE A 151 -6.22 -3.80 7.48
N LYS A 152 -6.30 -2.48 7.40
CA LYS A 152 -7.06 -1.71 6.43
C LYS A 152 -6.15 -1.26 5.29
N ARG A 153 -5.00 -0.72 5.70
CA ARG A 153 -4.01 -0.11 4.84
C ARG A 153 -2.62 -0.30 5.43
N ILE A 154 -1.67 -0.64 4.58
CA ILE A 154 -0.23 -0.65 4.89
C ILE A 154 0.42 0.30 3.91
N ASP A 155 1.02 1.37 4.39
CA ASP A 155 1.88 2.25 3.61
C ASP A 155 3.33 1.93 3.93
N TYR A 156 4.18 1.85 2.92
CA TYR A 156 5.62 1.75 3.15
C TYR A 156 6.40 2.66 2.21
N GLN A 157 7.52 3.18 2.70
CA GLN A 157 8.44 4.04 1.95
C GLN A 157 9.86 3.50 2.06
N TYR A 158 10.58 3.49 0.93
CA TYR A 158 11.98 3.09 0.92
C TYR A 158 12.87 4.15 1.56
N THR A 159 13.76 3.71 2.46
CA THR A 159 14.74 4.58 3.15
C THR A 159 15.88 5.04 2.25
N ASN A 160 16.12 4.36 1.12
CA ASN A 160 17.17 4.78 0.21
C ASN A 160 16.75 5.91 -0.75
N TYR A 161 15.47 6.30 -0.74
CA TYR A 161 14.95 7.33 -1.64
C TYR A 161 15.34 8.74 -1.19
N CYS A 162 15.78 9.55 -2.15
CA CYS A 162 16.10 10.96 -1.97
C CYS A 162 15.00 11.80 -2.61
N SER A 163 14.23 12.53 -1.82
CA SER A 163 13.16 13.41 -2.29
C SER A 163 13.56 14.88 -2.13
N GLY A 164 13.04 15.77 -2.98
CA GLY A 164 13.17 17.21 -2.74
C GLY A 164 13.28 18.03 -4.02
N SER A 165 13.99 19.15 -3.92
CA SER A 165 14.17 20.15 -4.98
C SER A 165 15.66 20.41 -5.21
N GLU A 166 15.99 21.26 -6.17
CA GLU A 166 17.37 21.69 -6.44
C GLU A 166 18.07 22.37 -5.24
N TYR A 167 17.29 22.86 -4.25
CA TYR A 167 17.81 23.59 -3.09
C TYR A 167 17.91 22.74 -1.83
N ILE A 168 16.93 21.89 -1.60
CA ILE A 168 16.80 21.09 -0.38
C ILE A 168 16.31 19.70 -0.78
N THR A 169 17.03 18.68 -0.31
CA THR A 169 16.65 17.28 -0.45
C THR A 169 16.62 16.58 0.90
N THR A 170 15.84 15.52 1.00
CA THR A 170 15.64 14.72 2.20
C THR A 170 15.77 13.24 1.90
N LYS A 171 16.36 12.50 2.83
CA LYS A 171 16.46 11.04 2.81
C LYS A 171 16.17 10.50 4.20
N SER A 172 15.26 9.55 4.30
CA SER A 172 14.92 8.92 5.59
C SER A 172 15.78 7.68 5.83
N SER A 173 16.25 7.47 7.05
CA SER A 173 16.72 6.18 7.53
C SER A 173 15.84 5.72 8.69
N CYS A 174 15.89 4.44 9.06
CA CYS A 174 15.18 4.00 10.27
C CYS A 174 15.93 2.90 11.01
N ASN A 175 15.63 2.79 12.30
CA ASN A 175 16.08 1.72 13.19
C ASN A 175 14.86 1.08 13.86
N SER A 176 15.05 0.27 14.91
CA SER A 176 13.94 -0.41 15.59
C SER A 176 12.97 0.51 16.36
N THR A 177 13.28 1.80 16.54
CA THR A 177 12.56 2.72 17.42
C THR A 177 12.15 4.04 16.79
N ALA A 178 12.79 4.46 15.70
CA ALA A 178 12.55 5.76 15.10
C ALA A 178 12.92 5.80 13.62
N GLU A 179 12.27 6.73 12.92
CA GLU A 179 12.72 7.27 11.65
C GLU A 179 13.65 8.47 11.90
N ILE A 180 14.69 8.60 11.08
CA ILE A 180 15.59 9.74 11.04
C ILE A 180 15.51 10.34 9.64
N VAL A 181 15.02 11.57 9.54
CA VAL A 181 14.98 12.32 8.28
C VAL A 181 16.24 13.19 8.20
N HIS A 182 17.10 12.85 7.24
CA HIS A 182 18.29 13.62 6.93
C HIS A 182 17.97 14.64 5.84
N THR A 183 18.20 15.91 6.12
CA THR A 183 18.04 17.01 5.16
C THR A 183 19.39 17.46 4.65
N TYR A 184 19.53 17.64 3.35
CA TYR A 184 20.74 18.05 2.66
C TYR A 184 20.50 19.35 1.90
N LYS A 185 21.56 20.17 1.78
CA LYS A 185 21.55 21.31 0.87
C LYS A 185 21.92 20.86 -0.54
N GLY A 186 21.14 21.31 -1.52
CA GLY A 186 21.35 21.04 -2.93
C GLY A 186 20.50 19.87 -3.46
N PRO A 187 20.70 19.53 -4.76
CA PRO A 187 19.82 18.65 -5.52
C PRO A 187 19.97 17.16 -5.19
N SER A 188 20.91 16.79 -4.31
CA SER A 188 21.18 15.38 -4.01
C SER A 188 21.41 15.15 -2.53
N CYS A 189 20.99 13.96 -2.07
CA CYS A 189 21.24 13.47 -0.70
C CYS A 189 22.67 12.96 -0.49
N SER A 190 23.63 13.60 -1.16
CA SER A 190 25.07 13.35 -1.07
C SER A 190 25.87 14.61 -0.73
N GLY A 191 25.19 15.75 -0.62
CA GLY A 191 25.81 17.02 -0.22
C GLY A 191 26.06 17.13 1.28
N THR A 192 26.42 18.33 1.75
CA THR A 192 26.55 18.60 3.18
C THR A 192 25.18 18.50 3.84
N GLN A 193 25.07 17.58 4.79
CA GLN A 193 23.89 17.42 5.63
C GLN A 193 23.64 18.71 6.42
N TYR A 194 22.41 19.19 6.34
CA TYR A 194 21.96 20.45 6.92
C TYR A 194 21.28 20.26 8.27
N LEU A 195 20.44 19.24 8.38
CA LEU A 195 19.58 19.02 9.55
C LEU A 195 19.20 17.53 9.65
N ASP A 196 19.15 17.02 10.87
CA ASP A 196 18.52 15.74 11.18
C ASP A 196 17.29 15.97 12.06
N GLN A 197 16.23 15.25 11.73
CA GLN A 197 15.02 15.19 12.56
C GLN A 197 14.73 13.74 12.90
N VAL A 198 14.48 13.47 14.18
CA VAL A 198 14.18 12.14 14.68
C VAL A 198 12.69 12.07 15.02
N PHE A 199 12.00 11.12 14.41
CA PHE A 199 10.58 10.85 14.63
C PHE A 199 10.44 9.47 15.27
N PRO A 200 10.16 9.39 16.59
CA PRO A 200 9.90 8.13 17.26
C PRO A 200 8.73 7.41 16.60
N PHE A 201 8.84 6.09 16.48
CA PHE A 201 7.74 5.30 15.97
C PHE A 201 6.55 5.31 16.91
N VAL A 202 5.38 5.40 16.30
CA VAL A 202 4.10 5.45 17.01
C VAL A 202 3.49 4.05 17.01
N ASN A 203 3.07 3.61 18.19
CA ASN A 203 2.14 2.51 18.36
C ASN A 203 0.95 3.05 19.15
N ASP A 204 -0.09 3.44 18.42
CA ASP A 204 -1.27 4.08 18.99
C ASP A 204 -2.45 3.10 18.96
N CYS A 205 -2.95 2.80 20.15
CA CYS A 205 -4.09 1.95 20.38
C CYS A 205 -5.28 2.85 20.67
N THR A 206 -6.15 3.07 19.68
CA THR A 206 -7.38 3.82 19.94
C THR A 206 -8.50 2.84 20.30
N ASP A 207 -9.28 3.18 21.33
CA ASP A 207 -10.41 2.35 21.81
C ASP A 207 -11.51 2.15 20.75
N ILE A 208 -11.44 2.86 19.62
CA ILE A 208 -12.49 2.94 18.61
C ILE A 208 -11.91 2.50 17.25
N ASN A 209 -11.73 1.20 17.10
CA ASN A 209 -11.67 0.48 15.80
C ASN A 209 -10.52 0.81 14.83
N ASN A 210 -9.53 1.63 15.21
CA ASN A 210 -8.38 1.97 14.37
C ASN A 210 -7.10 2.04 15.20
N ASN A 211 -6.36 0.94 15.24
CA ASN A 211 -5.00 0.95 15.76
C ASN A 211 -4.04 1.42 14.66
N TYR A 212 -2.96 2.06 15.10
CA TYR A 212 -1.90 2.53 14.23
C TYR A 212 -0.55 2.02 14.71
N LEU A 213 0.22 1.44 13.80
CA LEU A 213 1.55 0.92 14.07
C LEU A 213 2.54 1.45 13.05
N GLN A 214 3.67 1.99 13.52
CA GLN A 214 4.81 2.36 12.69
C GLN A 214 6.02 1.52 13.08
N PHE A 215 6.77 1.04 12.09
CA PHE A 215 8.02 0.32 12.31
C PHE A 215 8.96 0.42 11.11
N CYS A 216 10.23 0.04 11.33
CA CYS A 216 11.22 -0.13 10.26
C CYS A 216 11.26 -1.62 9.91
N ASN A 217 11.09 -1.95 8.64
CA ASN A 217 11.29 -3.31 8.15
C ASN A 217 12.75 -3.44 7.71
N ILE A 218 13.57 -4.12 8.50
CA ILE A 218 15.03 -4.28 8.31
C ILE A 218 15.35 -5.73 7.99
#